data_AF-A0A4U0UV47-F1
#
_entry.id   AF-A0A4U0UV47-F1
#
_cell.length_a   1.000
_cell.length_b   1.000
_cell.length_c   1.000
_cell.angle_alpha   90.00
_cell.angle_beta   90.00
_cell.angle_gamma   90.00
#
_symmetry.space_group_name_H-M   'P 1'
#
loop_
_entity.id
_entity.type
_entity.pdbx_description
1 polymer ?
#
loop_
_entity_poly.entity_id
_entity_poly.type
_entity_poly.pdbx_seq_one_letter_code
_entity_poly.pdbx_strand_id
1 'polypeptide(L)'
;MFNHMQKDGYVTVEALPLLRASEKLATKLEISQHENQGSKRALVQEKKKRKRGKRLILYEEGENPGQARFFSPSRVERARQQAADEAVAERQRKQAIQNRKLQVARARVEKAREKEERKAARVSAREAAKAEQEREKAERAAKKAAQQATKLTQTAKQPQAATIEEGEVIVVSAAKRDAAGPKKRGLEEEEGEVHRKRLHAQPSTQRTQQEATKSFCKT
;
A
#
# COMPACT_ATOMS: atom_id res chain seq x y z
N MET A 1 31.98 -36.63 28.28
CA MET A 1 30.78 -36.86 29.12
C MET A 1 29.77 -37.76 28.42
N PHE A 2 29.35 -37.45 27.19
CA PHE A 2 28.27 -38.17 26.48
C PHE A 2 28.60 -39.60 26.01
N ASN A 3 29.87 -39.91 25.74
CA ASN A 3 30.30 -41.28 25.42
C ASN A 3 30.07 -42.28 26.58
N HIS A 4 29.90 -41.79 27.82
CA HIS A 4 29.59 -42.65 28.98
C HIS A 4 28.07 -42.86 29.08
N MET A 5 27.26 -41.81 28.87
CA MET A 5 25.79 -41.92 28.83
C MET A 5 25.26 -42.89 27.76
N GLN A 6 26.00 -43.09 26.66
CA GLN A 6 25.67 -44.08 25.64
C GLN A 6 25.95 -45.51 26.11
N LYS A 7 27.04 -45.73 26.87
CA LYS A 7 27.38 -47.04 27.44
C LYS A 7 26.38 -47.46 28.54
N ASP A 8 25.87 -46.47 29.25
CA ASP A 8 24.93 -46.66 30.36
C ASP A 8 23.46 -46.76 29.90
N GLY A 9 23.19 -46.71 28.58
CA GLY A 9 21.85 -46.91 28.00
C GLY A 9 20.88 -45.73 28.11
N TYR A 10 21.31 -44.56 28.59
CA TYR A 10 20.45 -43.39 28.79
C TYR A 10 20.08 -42.65 27.49
N VAL A 11 20.75 -42.94 26.37
CA VAL A 11 20.57 -42.23 25.10
C VAL A 11 20.39 -43.24 23.97
N THR A 12 19.26 -43.17 23.28
CA THR A 12 18.99 -44.01 22.09
C THR A 12 19.89 -43.59 20.92
N VAL A 13 20.22 -44.53 20.04
CA VAL A 13 21.07 -44.27 18.86
C VAL A 13 20.50 -43.17 17.97
N GLU A 14 19.18 -43.08 17.88
CA GLU A 14 18.44 -42.05 17.13
C GLU A 14 18.58 -40.64 17.72
N ALA A 15 18.84 -40.51 19.02
CA ALA A 15 18.99 -39.22 19.71
C ALA A 15 20.44 -38.67 19.64
N LEU A 16 21.42 -39.48 19.26
CA LEU A 16 22.84 -39.07 19.16
C LEU A 16 23.09 -37.93 18.17
N PRO A 17 22.48 -37.90 16.97
CA PRO A 17 22.65 -36.78 16.04
C PRO A 17 22.14 -35.46 16.63
N LEU A 18 21.03 -35.50 17.38
CA LEU A 18 20.44 -34.33 18.03
C LEU A 18 21.36 -33.80 19.13
N LEU A 19 21.92 -34.68 19.96
CA LEU A 19 22.88 -34.28 20.99
C LEU A 19 24.14 -33.65 20.39
N ARG A 20 24.75 -34.28 19.38
CA ARG A 20 25.91 -33.70 18.69
C ARG A 20 25.59 -32.36 18.03
N ALA A 21 24.40 -32.21 17.45
CA ALA A 21 23.93 -30.94 16.92
C ALA A 21 23.79 -29.89 18.02
N SER A 22 23.24 -30.26 19.18
CA SER A 22 23.08 -29.37 20.34
C SER A 22 24.42 -28.88 20.88
N GLU A 23 25.43 -29.75 20.99
CA GLU A 23 26.80 -29.40 21.40
C GLU A 23 27.45 -28.44 20.40
N LYS A 24 27.31 -28.72 19.11
CA LYS A 24 27.80 -27.85 18.03
C LYS A 24 27.12 -26.48 18.06
N LEU A 25 25.84 -26.41 18.41
CA LEU A 25 25.13 -25.15 18.55
C LEU A 25 25.56 -24.40 19.81
N ALA A 26 25.71 -25.08 20.93
CA ALA A 26 26.17 -24.48 22.19
C ALA A 26 27.55 -23.85 22.04
N THR A 27 28.50 -24.60 21.48
CA THR A 27 29.87 -24.10 21.21
C THR A 27 29.87 -22.89 20.25
N LYS A 28 29.11 -22.95 19.16
CA LYS A 28 28.98 -21.80 18.23
C LYS A 28 28.38 -20.57 18.91
N LEU A 29 27.40 -20.78 19.79
CA LEU A 29 26.75 -19.71 20.53
C LEU A 29 27.74 -19.06 21.50
N GLU A 30 28.53 -19.84 22.23
CA GLU A 30 29.58 -19.33 23.12
C GLU A 30 30.62 -18.51 22.35
N ILE A 31 31.14 -19.05 21.23
CA ILE A 31 32.07 -18.32 20.35
C ILE A 31 31.46 -17.00 19.90
N SER A 32 30.23 -17.03 19.40
CA SER A 32 29.54 -15.82 18.93
C SER A 32 29.32 -14.80 20.05
N GLN A 33 29.04 -15.25 21.27
CA GLN A 33 28.91 -14.37 22.43
C GLN A 33 30.24 -13.69 22.78
N HIS A 34 31.34 -14.45 22.80
CA HIS A 34 32.68 -13.93 23.06
C HIS A 34 33.12 -12.94 21.98
N GLU A 35 32.90 -13.25 20.70
CA GLU A 35 33.16 -12.35 19.58
C GLU A 35 32.37 -11.05 19.73
N ASN A 36 31.06 -11.14 19.96
CA ASN A 36 30.20 -9.97 20.17
C ASN A 36 30.67 -9.13 21.37
N GLN A 37 31.09 -9.77 22.46
CA GLN A 37 31.64 -9.07 23.62
C GLN A 37 32.97 -8.38 23.28
N GLY A 38 33.85 -9.06 22.55
CA GLY A 38 35.11 -8.52 22.03
C GLY A 38 34.88 -7.31 21.13
N SER A 39 33.97 -7.40 20.17
CA SER A 39 33.60 -6.30 19.27
C SER A 39 33.02 -5.10 20.05
N LYS A 40 32.15 -5.34 21.04
CA LYS A 40 31.63 -4.27 21.91
C LYS A 40 32.74 -3.56 22.67
N ARG A 41 33.68 -4.32 23.25
CA ARG A 41 34.84 -3.76 23.97
C ARG A 41 35.74 -2.95 23.03
N ALA A 42 36.04 -3.49 21.85
CA ALA A 42 36.85 -2.82 20.84
C ALA A 42 36.20 -1.49 20.42
N LEU A 43 34.90 -1.47 20.13
CA LEU A 43 34.16 -0.24 19.79
C LEU A 43 34.21 0.80 20.91
N VAL A 44 34.14 0.40 22.17
CA VAL A 44 34.26 1.33 23.30
C VAL A 44 35.67 1.92 23.39
N GLN A 45 36.71 1.09 23.26
CA GLN A 45 38.09 1.56 23.29
C GLN A 45 38.42 2.47 22.11
N GLU A 46 37.94 2.12 20.92
CA GLU A 46 38.03 2.91 19.70
C GLU A 46 37.38 4.29 19.88
N LYS A 47 36.15 4.33 20.41
CA LYS A 47 35.45 5.58 20.76
C LYS A 47 36.23 6.40 21.77
N LYS A 48 36.82 5.77 22.80
CA LYS A 48 37.67 6.47 23.78
C LYS A 48 38.91 7.05 23.11
N LYS A 49 39.57 6.30 22.22
CA LYS A 49 40.73 6.76 21.45
C LYS A 49 40.37 7.95 20.56
N ARG A 50 39.27 7.87 19.80
CA ARG A 50 38.76 8.98 18.98
C ARG A 50 38.47 10.23 19.81
N LYS A 51 37.83 10.07 20.99
CA LYS A 51 37.57 11.20 21.90
C LYS A 51 38.86 11.84 22.41
N ARG A 52 39.85 11.05 22.83
CA ARG A 52 41.15 11.55 23.29
C ARG A 52 41.96 12.21 22.18
N GLY A 53 41.86 11.70 20.95
CA GLY A 53 42.54 12.25 19.78
C GLY A 53 41.85 13.47 19.16
N LYS A 54 40.59 13.78 19.55
CA LYS A 54 39.89 14.96 19.06
C LYS A 54 40.50 16.20 19.71
N ARG A 55 41.07 17.08 18.89
CA ARG A 55 41.63 18.36 19.34
C ARG A 55 40.49 19.22 19.91
N LEU A 56 40.75 19.83 21.06
CA LEU A 56 39.85 20.84 21.63
C LEU A 56 40.03 22.13 20.84
N ILE A 57 38.95 22.64 20.26
CA ILE A 57 38.97 23.91 19.52
C ILE A 57 39.00 25.01 20.56
N LEU A 58 40.20 25.52 20.85
CA LEU A 58 40.39 26.64 21.77
C LEU A 58 40.28 27.99 21.05
N TYR A 59 40.22 27.99 19.72
CA TYR A 59 40.14 29.20 18.90
C TYR A 59 38.70 29.70 18.84
N GLU A 60 38.52 30.98 19.14
CA GLU A 60 37.22 31.63 18.95
C GLU A 60 37.16 32.19 17.51
N GLU A 61 36.01 32.05 16.85
CA GLU A 61 35.80 32.60 15.52
C GLU A 61 35.87 34.13 15.58
N GLY A 62 36.85 34.73 14.90
CA GLY A 62 37.07 36.19 14.86
C GLY A 62 38.31 36.69 15.60
N GLU A 63 39.11 35.82 16.22
CA GLU A 63 40.36 36.25 16.85
C GLU A 63 41.49 36.51 15.85
N ASN A 64 42.18 37.64 16.01
CA ASN A 64 43.31 38.02 15.17
C ASN A 64 44.47 37.01 15.29
N PRO A 65 45.00 36.46 14.17
CA PRO A 65 46.09 35.48 14.21
C PRO A 65 47.45 36.05 14.64
N GLY A 66 47.60 37.39 14.64
CA GLY A 66 48.85 38.08 14.99
C GLY A 66 48.98 38.51 16.45
N GLN A 67 47.97 38.28 17.30
CA GLN A 67 48.00 38.65 18.72
C GLN A 67 48.42 37.46 19.59
N ALA A 68 49.09 37.76 20.71
CA ALA A 68 49.43 36.74 21.71
C ALA A 68 48.16 36.10 22.27
N ARG A 69 48.10 34.77 22.27
CA ARG A 69 46.95 33.99 22.74
C ARG A 69 47.21 33.42 24.11
N PHE A 70 46.35 33.74 25.06
CA PHE A 70 46.41 33.20 26.42
C PHE A 70 45.42 32.04 26.56
N PHE A 71 45.93 30.87 26.95
CA PHE A 71 45.14 29.68 27.21
C PHE A 71 44.81 29.58 28.70
N SER A 72 43.82 30.37 29.15
CA SER A 72 43.34 30.32 30.54
C SER A 72 42.50 29.05 30.80
N PRO A 73 42.44 28.56 32.05
CA PRO A 73 41.56 27.45 32.42
C PRO A 73 40.09 27.70 32.03
N SER A 74 39.59 28.92 32.23
CA SER A 74 38.23 29.32 31.84
C SER A 74 37.94 29.14 30.35
N ARG A 75 38.91 29.43 29.49
CA ARG A 75 38.79 29.26 28.04
C ARG A 75 38.75 27.78 27.65
N VAL A 76 39.55 26.95 28.31
CA VAL A 76 39.52 25.49 28.13
C VAL A 76 38.17 24.90 28.56
N GLU A 77 37.59 25.38 29.65
CA GLU A 77 36.27 24.95 30.12
C GLU A 77 35.16 25.30 29.13
N ARG A 78 35.13 26.53 28.61
CA ARG A 78 34.17 26.94 27.58
C ARG A 78 34.24 26.06 26.34
N ALA A 79 35.45 25.79 25.84
CA ALA A 79 35.61 24.90 24.68
C ALA A 79 35.13 23.47 24.96
N ARG A 80 35.28 22.97 26.20
CA ARG A 80 34.73 21.66 26.60
C ARG A 80 33.21 21.66 26.64
N GLN A 81 32.60 22.75 27.13
CA GLN A 81 31.14 22.91 27.15
C GLN A 81 30.58 22.94 25.73
N GLN A 82 31.14 23.78 24.85
CA GLN A 82 30.76 23.84 23.44
C GLN A 82 30.84 22.46 22.76
N ALA A 83 31.95 21.74 22.95
CA ALA A 83 32.10 20.39 22.39
C ALA A 83 31.08 19.38 22.95
N ALA A 84 30.63 19.55 24.19
CA ALA A 84 29.58 18.72 24.78
C ALA A 84 28.21 19.06 24.21
N ASP A 85 27.91 20.35 24.06
CA ASP A 85 26.65 20.86 23.50
C ASP A 85 26.48 20.45 22.04
N GLU A 86 27.54 20.58 21.23
CA GLU A 86 27.58 20.08 19.85
C GLU A 86 27.30 18.57 19.79
N ALA A 87 27.89 17.78 20.70
CA ALA A 87 27.66 16.35 20.75
C ALA A 87 26.21 15.99 21.13
N VAL A 88 25.56 16.80 21.97
CA VAL A 88 24.13 16.64 22.31
C VAL A 88 23.27 17.04 21.10
N ALA A 89 23.55 18.17 20.47
CA ALA A 89 22.83 18.65 19.29
C ALA A 89 22.93 17.64 18.13
N GLU A 90 24.10 17.05 17.87
CA GLU A 90 24.26 15.99 16.88
C GLU A 90 23.42 14.75 17.20
N ARG A 91 23.35 14.34 18.48
CA ARG A 91 22.53 13.19 18.89
C ARG A 91 21.05 13.47 18.66
N GLN A 92 20.57 14.65 19.05
CA GLN A 92 19.19 15.07 18.83
C GLN A 92 18.86 15.13 17.33
N ARG A 93 19.75 15.67 16.49
CA ARG A 93 19.60 15.66 15.02
C ARG A 93 19.47 14.23 14.48
N LYS A 94 20.33 13.31 14.91
CA LYS A 94 20.27 11.90 14.51
C LYS A 94 18.96 11.23 14.94
N GLN A 95 18.50 11.49 16.17
CA GLN A 95 17.22 10.99 16.67
C GLN A 95 16.03 11.56 15.88
N ALA A 96 16.03 12.87 15.60
CA ALA A 96 14.99 13.51 14.81
C ALA A 96 14.89 12.92 13.39
N ILE A 97 16.03 12.65 12.75
CA ILE A 97 16.07 11.98 11.44
C ILE A 97 15.46 10.57 11.52
N GLN A 98 15.81 9.79 12.54
CA GLN A 98 15.26 8.45 12.74
C GLN A 98 13.75 8.50 13.00
N ASN A 99 13.29 9.38 13.88
CA ASN A 99 11.88 9.57 14.18
C ASN A 99 11.09 9.99 12.93
N ARG A 100 11.65 10.89 12.11
CA ARG A 100 11.04 11.28 10.83
C ARG A 100 10.92 10.10 9.88
N LYS A 101 11.96 9.25 9.76
CA LYS A 101 11.90 8.03 8.95
C LYS A 101 10.81 7.07 9.43
N LEU A 102 10.69 6.88 10.74
CA LEU A 102 9.66 6.04 11.34
C LEU A 102 8.25 6.58 11.10
N GLN A 103 8.03 7.89 11.25
CA GLN A 103 6.75 8.54 10.98
C GLN A 103 6.34 8.38 9.51
N VAL A 104 7.27 8.59 8.57
CA VAL A 104 7.01 8.39 7.14
C VAL A 104 6.64 6.93 6.85
N ALA A 105 7.32 5.97 7.46
CA ALA A 105 7.00 4.55 7.29
C ALA A 105 5.60 4.22 7.83
N ARG A 106 5.24 4.71 9.02
CA ARG A 106 3.90 4.53 9.60
C ARG A 106 2.80 5.11 8.71
N ALA A 107 2.98 6.35 8.27
CA ALA A 107 2.03 7.01 7.38
C ALA A 107 1.85 6.28 6.04
N ARG A 108 2.90 5.63 5.51
CA ARG A 108 2.79 4.78 4.31
C ARG A 108 1.96 3.53 4.56
N VAL A 109 2.16 2.87 5.70
CA VAL A 109 1.40 1.67 6.07
C VAL A 109 -0.07 2.01 6.31
N GLU A 110 -0.36 3.07 7.04
CA GLU A 110 -1.75 3.52 7.29
C GLU A 110 -2.46 3.88 5.98
N LYS A 111 -1.82 4.64 5.10
CA LYS A 111 -2.38 4.96 3.78
C LYS A 111 -2.56 3.73 2.89
N ALA A 112 -1.72 2.71 3.03
CA ALA A 112 -1.89 1.46 2.30
C ALA A 112 -3.12 0.69 2.82
N ARG A 113 -3.27 0.58 4.14
CA ARG A 113 -4.44 -0.05 4.79
C ARG A 113 -5.73 0.66 4.43
N GLU A 114 -5.79 1.98 4.52
CA GLU A 114 -6.97 2.76 4.14
C GLU A 114 -7.37 2.51 2.67
N LYS A 115 -6.38 2.41 1.77
CA LYS A 115 -6.63 2.09 0.35
C LYS A 115 -7.16 0.67 0.18
N GLU A 116 -6.66 -0.30 0.94
CA GLU A 116 -7.13 -1.69 0.91
C GLU A 116 -8.56 -1.80 1.45
N GLU A 117 -8.85 -1.16 2.59
CA GLU A 117 -10.19 -1.09 3.18
C GLU A 117 -11.19 -0.43 2.22
N ARG A 118 -10.81 0.69 1.59
CA ARG A 118 -11.65 1.35 0.58
C ARG A 118 -11.90 0.48 -0.65
N LYS A 119 -10.90 -0.29 -1.09
CA LYS A 119 -11.07 -1.24 -2.20
C LYS A 119 -12.00 -2.39 -1.78
N ALA A 120 -11.80 -2.96 -0.59
CA ALA A 120 -12.64 -4.02 -0.05
C ALA A 120 -14.10 -3.55 0.10
N ALA A 121 -14.34 -2.38 0.67
CA ALA A 121 -15.67 -1.78 0.78
C ALA A 121 -16.34 -1.55 -0.58
N ARG A 122 -15.58 -1.18 -1.61
CA ARG A 122 -16.11 -1.01 -2.97
C ARG A 122 -16.49 -2.35 -3.61
N VAL A 123 -15.73 -3.41 -3.34
CA VAL A 123 -16.02 -4.76 -3.83
C VAL A 123 -17.27 -5.29 -3.14
N SER A 124 -17.34 -5.23 -1.80
CA SER A 124 -18.50 -5.69 -1.05
C SER A 124 -19.78 -4.91 -1.40
N ALA A 125 -19.70 -3.60 -1.60
CA ALA A 125 -20.84 -2.81 -2.05
C ALA A 125 -21.34 -3.23 -3.45
N ARG A 126 -20.42 -3.58 -4.36
CA ARG A 126 -20.79 -4.07 -5.71
C ARG A 126 -21.42 -5.46 -5.65
N GLU A 127 -20.91 -6.33 -4.79
CA GLU A 127 -21.47 -7.67 -4.57
C GLU A 127 -22.87 -7.60 -3.95
N ALA A 128 -23.05 -6.75 -2.93
CA ALA A 128 -24.35 -6.50 -2.33
C ALA A 128 -25.36 -5.96 -3.35
N ALA A 129 -24.98 -4.97 -4.16
CA ALA A 129 -25.86 -4.42 -5.20
C ALA A 129 -26.24 -5.46 -6.26
N LYS A 130 -25.32 -6.36 -6.65
CA LYS A 130 -25.63 -7.47 -7.57
C LYS A 130 -26.59 -8.48 -6.93
N ALA A 131 -26.36 -8.85 -5.68
CA ALA A 131 -27.24 -9.77 -4.95
C ALA A 131 -28.65 -9.20 -4.77
N GLU A 132 -28.79 -7.90 -4.50
CA GLU A 132 -30.09 -7.23 -4.44
C GLU A 132 -30.81 -7.24 -5.80
N GLN A 133 -30.09 -6.93 -6.89
CA GLN A 133 -30.66 -7.00 -8.24
C GLN A 133 -31.11 -8.42 -8.62
N GLU A 134 -30.36 -9.44 -8.23
CA GLU A 134 -30.75 -10.84 -8.45
C GLU A 134 -31.98 -11.23 -7.64
N ARG A 135 -32.07 -10.81 -6.37
CA ARG A 135 -33.26 -11.02 -5.53
C ARG A 135 -34.49 -10.33 -6.10
N GLU A 136 -34.36 -9.08 -6.53
CA GLU A 136 -35.48 -8.33 -7.13
C GLU A 136 -35.94 -8.98 -8.44
N LYS A 137 -35.02 -9.42 -9.30
CA LYS A 137 -35.36 -10.16 -10.53
C LYS A 137 -36.05 -11.49 -10.22
N ALA A 138 -35.57 -12.23 -9.23
CA ALA A 138 -36.19 -13.49 -8.80
C ALA A 138 -37.60 -13.27 -8.23
N GLU A 139 -37.80 -12.22 -7.42
CA GLU A 139 -39.11 -11.87 -6.88
C GLU A 139 -40.08 -11.45 -7.99
N ARG A 140 -39.63 -10.64 -8.96
CA ARG A 140 -40.43 -10.27 -10.14
C ARG A 140 -40.80 -11.51 -10.98
N ALA A 141 -39.87 -12.45 -11.15
CA ALA A 141 -40.14 -13.70 -11.86
C ALA A 141 -41.15 -14.59 -11.11
N ALA A 142 -41.01 -14.72 -9.79
CA ALA A 142 -41.94 -15.46 -8.94
C ALA A 142 -43.36 -14.86 -8.98
N LYS A 143 -43.49 -13.53 -8.90
CA LYS A 143 -44.77 -12.82 -9.05
C LYS A 143 -45.42 -13.10 -10.41
N LYS A 144 -44.65 -13.05 -11.50
CA LYS A 144 -45.15 -13.37 -12.85
C LYS A 144 -45.60 -14.82 -12.96
N ALA A 145 -44.83 -15.77 -12.45
CA ALA A 145 -45.17 -17.19 -12.47
C ALA A 145 -46.45 -17.48 -11.65
N ALA A 146 -46.59 -16.87 -10.46
CA ALA A 146 -47.80 -16.97 -9.65
C ALA A 146 -49.04 -16.43 -10.39
N GLN A 147 -48.92 -15.26 -11.02
CA GLN A 147 -50.00 -14.68 -11.83
C GLN A 147 -50.40 -15.58 -13.02
N GLN A 148 -49.42 -16.17 -13.70
CA GLN A 148 -49.69 -17.11 -14.80
C GLN A 148 -50.38 -18.38 -14.30
N ALA A 149 -49.94 -18.95 -13.16
CA ALA A 149 -50.59 -20.10 -12.55
C ALA A 149 -52.04 -19.80 -12.12
N THR A 150 -52.32 -18.61 -11.57
CA THR A 150 -53.70 -18.21 -11.25
C THR A 150 -54.57 -18.05 -12.51
N LYS A 151 -54.02 -17.52 -13.60
CA LYS A 151 -54.75 -17.41 -14.87
C LYS A 151 -55.08 -18.79 -15.43
N LEU A 152 -54.11 -19.70 -15.48
CA LEU A 152 -54.30 -21.07 -15.98
C LEU A 152 -55.30 -21.87 -15.16
N THR A 153 -55.29 -21.71 -13.83
CA THR A 153 -56.29 -22.37 -12.95
C THR A 153 -57.68 -21.77 -13.08
N GLN A 154 -57.82 -20.48 -13.38
CA GLN A 154 -59.11 -19.85 -13.70
C GLN A 154 -59.66 -20.32 -15.05
N THR A 155 -58.81 -20.40 -16.09
CA THR A 155 -59.23 -20.89 -17.41
C THR A 155 -59.53 -22.40 -17.40
N ALA A 156 -58.82 -23.20 -16.59
CA ALA A 156 -59.12 -24.63 -16.44
C ALA A 156 -60.42 -24.90 -15.65
N LYS A 157 -60.95 -23.91 -14.92
CA LYS A 157 -62.29 -23.98 -14.30
C LYS A 157 -63.42 -23.57 -15.26
N GLN A 158 -63.11 -23.19 -16.50
CA GLN A 158 -64.09 -22.97 -17.57
C GLN A 158 -63.93 -24.01 -18.69
N PRO A 159 -64.48 -25.21 -18.48
CA PRO A 159 -65.17 -25.86 -19.58
C PRO A 159 -66.45 -26.52 -19.07
N GLN A 160 -67.60 -25.88 -19.30
CA GLN A 160 -68.92 -26.54 -19.28
C GLN A 160 -70.08 -25.69 -19.87
N ALA A 161 -69.84 -24.49 -20.41
CA ALA A 161 -70.93 -23.57 -20.77
C ALA A 161 -70.88 -22.95 -22.18
N ALA A 162 -70.18 -23.56 -23.15
CA ALA A 162 -70.16 -23.05 -24.53
C ALA A 162 -70.20 -24.19 -25.55
N THR A 163 -71.36 -24.82 -25.63
CA THR A 163 -71.84 -25.48 -26.85
C THR A 163 -73.26 -24.98 -27.08
N ILE A 164 -73.56 -24.61 -28.33
CA ILE A 164 -74.83 -24.16 -28.93
C ILE A 164 -74.78 -22.68 -29.35
N GLU A 165 -75.37 -22.41 -30.53
CA GLU A 165 -75.42 -21.19 -31.36
C GLU A 165 -74.18 -21.06 -32.30
N GLU A 166 -74.12 -21.77 -33.43
CA GLU A 166 -74.81 -21.48 -34.72
C GLU A 166 -74.44 -20.07 -35.24
N GLY A 167 -73.95 -19.83 -36.46
CA GLY A 167 -74.38 -20.37 -37.75
C GLY A 167 -74.75 -19.16 -38.63
N GLU A 168 -74.00 -18.97 -39.73
CA GLU A 168 -74.35 -18.19 -40.94
C GLU A 168 -74.50 -16.64 -40.87
N VAL A 169 -73.62 -15.90 -41.58
CA VAL A 169 -73.99 -15.02 -42.73
C VAL A 169 -72.76 -14.85 -43.65
N ILE A 170 -73.01 -14.98 -44.94
CA ILE A 170 -72.11 -15.08 -46.09
C ILE A 170 -71.77 -13.69 -46.71
N VAL A 171 -70.49 -13.50 -47.06
CA VAL A 171 -69.88 -12.86 -48.26
C VAL A 171 -70.62 -11.71 -48.98
N VAL A 172 -70.02 -10.49 -48.98
CA VAL A 172 -69.82 -9.52 -50.11
C VAL A 172 -68.67 -8.59 -49.62
N SER A 173 -67.60 -8.20 -50.30
CA SER A 173 -67.40 -7.68 -51.66
C SER A 173 -65.91 -7.72 -52.03
N ALA A 174 -65.61 -8.19 -53.24
CA ALA A 174 -64.31 -8.06 -53.89
C ALA A 174 -64.18 -6.72 -54.64
N ALA A 175 -62.92 -6.33 -54.84
CA ALA A 175 -62.37 -5.38 -55.82
C ALA A 175 -62.23 -3.89 -55.45
N LYS A 176 -60.99 -3.51 -55.08
CA LYS A 176 -60.23 -2.52 -55.86
C LYS A 176 -58.72 -2.73 -55.72
N ARG A 177 -58.05 -2.62 -56.87
CA ARG A 177 -56.66 -2.94 -57.18
C ARG A 177 -55.69 -1.80 -56.87
N ASP A 178 -54.44 -2.22 -56.65
CA ASP A 178 -53.14 -1.59 -56.99
C ASP A 178 -52.72 -0.24 -56.37
N ALA A 179 -51.64 -0.27 -55.56
CA ALA A 179 -50.41 0.50 -55.80
C ALA A 179 -49.34 0.31 -54.70
N ALA A 180 -48.07 0.20 -55.14
CA ALA A 180 -46.82 0.54 -54.45
C ALA A 180 -46.12 -0.50 -53.50
N GLY A 181 -45.30 -1.36 -54.13
CA GLY A 181 -43.83 -1.47 -53.94
C GLY A 181 -43.18 -1.62 -52.53
N PRO A 182 -42.26 -2.60 -52.33
CA PRO A 182 -41.61 -2.83 -51.04
C PRO A 182 -40.36 -1.96 -50.83
N LYS A 183 -40.22 -1.30 -49.68
CA LYS A 183 -38.95 -0.71 -49.24
C LYS A 183 -38.28 -1.63 -48.20
N LYS A 184 -37.24 -2.34 -48.65
CA LYS A 184 -36.16 -2.83 -47.80
C LYS A 184 -35.47 -1.63 -47.13
N ARG A 185 -35.22 -1.70 -45.82
CA ARG A 185 -34.08 -1.03 -45.18
C ARG A 185 -33.41 -2.03 -44.27
N GLY A 186 -32.16 -2.35 -44.59
CA GLY A 186 -31.26 -3.05 -43.70
C GLY A 186 -30.94 -2.15 -42.50
N LEU A 187 -30.85 -2.78 -41.33
CA LEU A 187 -30.14 -2.26 -40.18
C LEU A 187 -28.67 -2.61 -40.41
N GLU A 188 -27.88 -1.67 -40.92
CA GLU A 188 -26.43 -1.72 -40.80
C GLU A 188 -26.06 -1.23 -39.39
N GLU A 189 -25.25 -2.04 -38.72
CA GLU A 189 -24.58 -1.71 -37.48
C GLU A 189 -23.56 -0.60 -37.78
N GLU A 190 -23.80 0.63 -37.31
CA GLU A 190 -22.74 1.64 -37.21
C GLU A 190 -22.23 1.67 -35.77
N GLU A 191 -21.00 1.18 -35.61
CA GLU A 191 -20.16 1.36 -34.44
C GLU A 191 -19.90 2.86 -34.23
N GLY A 192 -20.60 3.45 -33.26
CA GLY A 192 -20.31 4.80 -32.78
C GLY A 192 -19.05 4.82 -31.91
N GLU A 193 -17.88 4.87 -32.55
CA GLU A 193 -16.59 5.14 -31.91
C GLU A 193 -16.56 6.61 -31.42
N VAL A 194 -16.90 6.83 -30.14
CA VAL A 194 -16.84 8.17 -29.52
C VAL A 194 -15.39 8.57 -29.29
N HIS A 195 -14.76 9.16 -30.32
CA HIS A 195 -13.53 9.93 -30.19
C HIS A 195 -13.77 11.18 -29.33
N ARG A 196 -13.55 11.06 -28.01
CA ARG A 196 -13.48 12.21 -27.11
C ARG A 196 -12.19 12.98 -27.37
N LYS A 197 -12.31 14.12 -28.04
CA LYS A 197 -11.28 15.16 -28.13
C LYS A 197 -10.80 15.54 -26.72
N ARG A 198 -9.58 15.13 -26.35
CA ARG A 198 -8.84 15.72 -25.23
C ARG A 198 -8.30 17.05 -25.70
N LEU A 199 -8.90 18.15 -25.25
CA LEU A 199 -8.24 19.45 -25.25
C LEU A 199 -7.10 19.38 -24.23
N HIS A 200 -5.89 19.19 -24.74
CA HIS A 200 -4.69 19.22 -23.92
C HIS A 200 -4.39 20.68 -23.59
N ALA A 201 -4.80 21.14 -22.40
CA ALA A 201 -4.30 22.38 -21.84
C ALA A 201 -2.80 22.20 -21.57
N GLN A 202 -1.97 23.00 -22.24
CA GLN A 202 -0.55 23.06 -21.92
C GLN A 202 -0.34 23.83 -20.60
N PRO A 203 0.50 23.35 -19.67
CA PRO A 203 0.98 24.19 -18.59
C PRO A 203 2.02 25.17 -19.15
N SER A 204 1.69 26.46 -19.11
CA SER A 204 2.63 27.54 -19.37
C SER A 204 3.72 27.54 -18.30
N THR A 205 4.95 27.25 -18.69
CA THR A 205 6.13 27.49 -17.86
C THR A 205 6.50 28.97 -17.94
N GLN A 206 5.93 29.80 -17.07
CA GLN A 206 6.52 31.11 -16.77
C GLN A 206 7.62 30.90 -15.72
N ARG A 207 8.84 30.74 -16.23
CA ARG A 207 10.09 30.82 -15.46
C ARG A 207 10.39 32.30 -15.26
N THR A 208 9.99 32.86 -14.12
CA THR A 208 10.43 34.18 -13.69
C THR A 208 11.94 34.13 -13.44
N GLN A 209 12.68 34.76 -14.34
CA GLN A 209 14.01 35.26 -14.07
C GLN A 209 13.85 36.58 -13.32
N GLN A 210 14.27 36.59 -12.06
CA GLN A 210 14.76 37.77 -11.34
C GLN A 210 16.01 37.28 -10.62
N GLU A 211 17.18 37.46 -11.21
CA GLU A 211 18.04 38.63 -11.01
C GLU A 211 18.34 38.89 -9.53
N ALA A 212 19.47 38.36 -9.07
CA ALA A 212 20.34 39.06 -8.14
C ALA A 212 21.78 38.66 -8.48
N THR A 213 22.33 39.42 -9.41
CA THR A 213 23.76 39.60 -9.65
C THR A 213 24.48 40.04 -8.38
N LYS A 214 25.64 39.45 -8.13
CA LYS A 214 26.83 39.98 -7.44
C LYS A 214 27.89 38.88 -7.56
N SER A 215 28.60 38.79 -8.68
CA SER A 215 29.88 39.48 -8.89
C SER A 215 30.62 39.75 -7.57
N PHE A 216 31.64 38.94 -7.29
CA PHE A 216 32.97 39.51 -7.06
C PHE A 216 34.06 38.44 -7.19
N CYS A 217 34.90 38.61 -8.23
CA CYS A 217 36.24 38.06 -8.32
C CYS A 217 37.12 38.60 -7.18
N LYS A 218 38.09 37.81 -6.74
CA LYS A 218 39.47 38.25 -6.41
C LYS A 218 40.32 37.00 -6.15
N THR A 219 41.21 36.70 -7.11
CA THR A 219 42.69 36.70 -6.98
C THR A 219 43.22 35.49 -6.24
#